data_AF-A0AAW3X6L5-F1
#
_entry.id   AF-A0AAW3X6L5-F1
#
_cell.length_a   1.000
_cell.length_b   1.000
_cell.length_c   1.000
_cell.angle_alpha   90.00
_cell.angle_beta   90.00
_cell.angle_gamma   90.00
#
_symmetry.space_group_name_H-M   'P 1'
#
loop_
_entity.id
_entity.type
_entity.pdbx_description
1 polymer ?
#
loop_
_entity_poly.entity_id
_entity_poly.type
_entity_poly.pdbx_seq_one_letter_code
_entity_poly.pdbx_strand_id
1 'polypeptide(L)'
;MKQNMKRMLLVLCMAVCFFALSACGSASEEAVEPISPEIEQTMSDGAKSYLEQFASYSDEDLAAQLKQAEKQKNTVIESAISSWTSSKDDLGKMGEIQSVTVERADDDSYTAVVQASFEKRDLTFSLTAEESVSSYGGTSLVPTELSFVVNYSFGEKMEKAALNTLMGMGTVFLVLIFISLIISSFKKVNEIEANVKAKKAGAEAPAAAPAPVQTAAPARTAAPAAGNAANDGELVAVITAAIAAATGVPADSVNIRSITRK
;
A
#
# COMPACT_ATOMS: atom_id res chain seq x y z
N MET A 1 -21.09 -39.85 -0.59
CA MET A 1 -21.85 -38.64 -0.19
C MET A 1 -20.98 -37.37 -0.08
N LYS A 2 -19.86 -37.37 0.69
CA LYS A 2 -19.00 -36.16 0.86
C LYS A 2 -18.43 -35.54 -0.43
N GLN A 3 -18.07 -36.35 -1.43
CA GLN A 3 -17.46 -35.85 -2.67
C GLN A 3 -18.49 -35.23 -3.62
N ASN A 4 -19.72 -35.77 -3.63
CA ASN A 4 -20.83 -35.25 -4.42
C ASN A 4 -21.34 -33.93 -3.83
N MET A 5 -21.30 -33.78 -2.50
CA MET A 5 -21.65 -32.54 -1.81
C MET A 5 -20.65 -31.41 -2.07
N LYS A 6 -19.34 -31.73 -2.15
CA LYS A 6 -18.31 -30.75 -2.54
C LYS A 6 -18.45 -30.30 -3.99
N ARG A 7 -18.80 -31.20 -4.90
CA ARG A 7 -19.07 -30.87 -6.32
C ARG A 7 -20.35 -30.05 -6.46
N MET A 8 -21.40 -30.36 -5.71
CA MET A 8 -22.64 -29.57 -5.67
C MET A 8 -22.41 -28.16 -5.09
N LEU A 9 -21.58 -28.04 -4.06
CA LEU A 9 -21.19 -26.76 -3.47
C LEU A 9 -20.39 -25.89 -4.45
N LEU A 10 -19.48 -26.50 -5.23
CA LEU A 10 -18.68 -25.79 -6.23
C LEU A 10 -19.52 -25.29 -7.40
N VAL A 11 -20.48 -26.10 -7.87
CA VAL A 11 -21.42 -25.72 -8.93
C VAL A 11 -22.38 -24.63 -8.44
N LEU A 12 -22.85 -24.72 -7.18
CA LEU A 12 -23.64 -23.66 -6.55
C LEU A 12 -22.84 -22.35 -6.44
N CYS A 13 -21.59 -22.41 -6.01
CA CYS A 13 -20.73 -21.24 -5.88
C CYS A 13 -20.45 -20.59 -7.24
N MET A 14 -20.21 -21.38 -8.29
CA MET A 14 -20.00 -20.85 -9.63
C MET A 14 -21.28 -20.26 -10.23
N ALA A 15 -22.45 -20.86 -9.97
CA ALA A 15 -23.74 -20.32 -10.37
C ALA A 15 -24.09 -19.01 -9.63
N VAL A 16 -23.75 -18.91 -8.34
CA VAL A 16 -23.88 -17.65 -7.57
C VAL A 16 -22.95 -16.57 -8.13
N CYS A 17 -21.73 -16.93 -8.57
CA CYS A 17 -20.86 -15.98 -9.25
C CYS A 17 -21.45 -15.49 -10.59
N PHE A 18 -22.08 -16.37 -11.38
CA PHE A 18 -22.75 -15.97 -12.63
C PHE A 18 -24.00 -15.10 -12.39
N PHE A 19 -24.79 -15.38 -11.34
CA PHE A 19 -25.95 -14.56 -10.97
C PHE A 19 -25.54 -13.22 -10.34
N ALA A 20 -24.41 -13.17 -9.62
CA ALA A 20 -23.85 -11.91 -9.10
C ALA A 20 -23.34 -10.99 -10.21
N LEU A 21 -22.85 -11.53 -11.34
CA LEU A 21 -22.53 -10.72 -12.52
C LEU A 21 -23.78 -10.22 -13.26
N SER A 22 -24.88 -10.99 -13.27
CA SER A 22 -26.12 -10.59 -13.94
C SER A 22 -27.01 -9.66 -13.09
N ALA A 23 -26.72 -9.50 -11.80
CA ALA A 23 -27.44 -8.59 -10.90
C ALA A 23 -26.89 -7.14 -10.93
N CYS A 24 -25.84 -6.87 -11.71
CA CYS A 24 -25.46 -5.51 -12.10
C CYS A 24 -26.20 -5.03 -13.37
N GLY A 25 -27.11 -5.85 -13.92
CA GLY A 25 -27.85 -5.56 -15.15
C GLY A 25 -29.28 -5.06 -14.95
N SER A 26 -29.73 -4.84 -13.71
CA SER A 26 -30.99 -4.16 -13.43
C SER A 26 -30.72 -2.81 -12.77
N ALA A 27 -29.95 -1.96 -13.47
CA ALA A 27 -30.28 -0.55 -13.43
C ALA A 27 -31.66 -0.46 -14.09
N SER A 28 -32.65 -0.01 -13.34
CA SER A 28 -33.82 0.62 -13.92
C SER A 28 -33.32 1.50 -15.07
N GLU A 29 -33.77 1.24 -16.30
CA GLU A 29 -33.83 2.27 -17.33
C GLU A 29 -34.81 3.34 -16.81
N GLU A 30 -34.40 4.07 -15.76
CA GLU A 30 -34.74 5.48 -15.72
C GLU A 30 -34.13 6.02 -17.01
N ALA A 31 -35.00 6.50 -17.88
CA ALA A 31 -34.57 7.18 -19.08
C ALA A 31 -33.64 8.30 -18.62
N VAL A 32 -32.32 8.05 -18.70
CA VAL A 32 -31.30 9.07 -18.46
C VAL A 32 -31.68 10.18 -19.41
N GLU A 33 -32.18 11.29 -18.88
CA GLU A 33 -32.59 12.38 -19.75
C GLU A 33 -31.39 12.74 -20.62
N PRO A 34 -31.58 12.85 -21.94
CA PRO A 34 -30.47 13.13 -22.83
C PRO A 34 -29.83 14.45 -22.40
N ILE A 35 -28.51 14.43 -22.24
CA ILE A 35 -27.73 15.64 -21.94
C ILE A 35 -28.05 16.66 -23.03
N SER A 36 -28.39 17.88 -22.63
CA SER A 36 -28.68 18.93 -23.60
C SER A 36 -27.40 19.25 -24.39
N PRO A 37 -27.50 19.55 -25.70
CA PRO A 37 -26.32 19.88 -26.51
C PRO A 37 -25.60 21.13 -25.99
N GLU A 38 -26.31 22.02 -25.29
CA GLU A 38 -25.73 23.19 -24.64
C GLU A 38 -24.83 22.82 -23.45
N ILE A 39 -25.26 21.89 -22.59
CA ILE A 39 -24.44 21.40 -21.47
C ILE A 39 -23.24 20.61 -22.00
N GLU A 40 -23.46 19.73 -22.97
CA GLU A 40 -22.38 18.95 -23.59
C GLU A 40 -21.30 19.87 -24.18
N GLN A 41 -21.72 20.92 -24.91
CA GLN A 41 -20.78 21.87 -25.48
C GLN A 41 -20.09 22.73 -24.42
N THR A 42 -20.83 23.25 -23.44
CA THR A 42 -20.26 24.06 -22.35
C THR A 42 -19.24 23.28 -21.53
N MET A 43 -19.55 22.03 -21.19
CA MET A 43 -18.64 21.15 -20.45
C MET A 43 -17.42 20.77 -21.29
N SER A 44 -17.62 20.48 -22.58
CA SER A 44 -16.53 20.16 -23.50
C SER A 44 -15.56 21.34 -23.65
N ASP A 45 -16.08 22.52 -23.93
CA ASP A 45 -15.26 23.72 -24.16
C ASP A 45 -14.61 24.19 -22.85
N GLY A 46 -15.33 24.12 -21.73
CA GLY A 46 -14.80 24.38 -20.40
C GLY A 46 -13.65 23.46 -20.03
N ALA A 47 -13.80 22.14 -20.26
CA ALA A 47 -12.76 21.17 -19.93
C ALA A 47 -11.49 21.37 -20.80
N LYS A 48 -11.66 21.62 -22.10
CA LYS A 48 -10.52 21.96 -22.98
C LYS A 48 -9.81 23.22 -22.50
N SER A 49 -10.58 24.26 -22.20
CA SER A 49 -10.02 25.54 -21.75
C SER A 49 -9.26 25.41 -20.43
N TYR A 50 -9.78 24.65 -19.46
CA TYR A 50 -9.05 24.35 -18.23
C TYR A 50 -7.75 23.61 -18.53
N LEU A 51 -7.80 22.53 -19.31
CA LEU A 51 -6.60 21.75 -19.63
C LEU A 51 -5.52 22.62 -20.30
N GLU A 52 -5.89 23.41 -21.30
CA GLU A 52 -4.99 24.33 -22.00
C GLU A 52 -4.42 25.39 -21.05
N GLN A 53 -5.25 25.93 -20.15
CA GLN A 53 -4.82 26.90 -19.16
C GLN A 53 -3.77 26.29 -18.21
N PHE A 54 -4.03 25.11 -17.64
CA PHE A 54 -3.08 24.40 -16.79
C PHE A 54 -1.79 24.06 -17.54
N ALA A 55 -1.90 23.63 -18.80
CA ALA A 55 -0.75 23.36 -19.67
C ALA A 55 0.11 24.59 -19.99
N SER A 56 -0.50 25.77 -19.97
CA SER A 56 0.20 27.04 -20.23
C SER A 56 0.95 27.60 -19.01
N TYR A 57 0.59 27.17 -17.79
CA TYR A 57 1.17 27.73 -16.58
C TYR A 57 2.62 27.31 -16.38
N SER A 58 3.46 28.30 -16.05
CA SER A 58 4.81 28.06 -15.54
C SER A 58 4.77 27.59 -14.08
N ASP A 59 5.91 27.10 -13.56
CA ASP A 59 6.03 26.76 -12.13
C ASP A 59 5.76 27.95 -11.21
N GLU A 60 6.14 29.15 -11.65
CA GLU A 60 5.91 30.40 -10.92
C GLU A 60 4.41 30.75 -10.89
N ASP A 61 3.72 30.58 -12.02
CA ASP A 61 2.28 30.80 -12.13
C ASP A 61 1.50 29.80 -11.27
N LEU A 62 1.84 28.51 -11.34
CA LEU A 62 1.20 27.48 -10.52
C LEU A 62 1.35 27.77 -9.02
N ALA A 63 2.55 28.18 -8.58
CA ALA A 63 2.79 28.56 -7.19
C ALA A 63 2.00 29.81 -6.78
N ALA A 64 1.84 30.78 -7.68
CA ALA A 64 1.04 31.98 -7.42
C ALA A 64 -0.46 31.65 -7.33
N GLN A 65 -0.97 30.84 -8.27
CA GLN A 65 -2.36 30.40 -8.29
C GLN A 65 -2.69 29.54 -7.07
N LEU A 66 -1.76 28.68 -6.63
CA LEU A 66 -1.95 27.87 -5.42
C LEU A 66 -2.15 28.75 -4.19
N LYS A 67 -1.29 29.75 -3.99
CA LYS A 67 -1.44 30.71 -2.88
C LYS A 67 -2.74 31.49 -2.95
N GLN A 68 -3.20 31.82 -4.15
CA GLN A 68 -4.48 32.50 -4.34
C GLN A 68 -5.65 31.58 -4.00
N ALA A 69 -5.62 30.32 -4.45
CA ALA A 69 -6.63 29.31 -4.14
C ALA A 69 -6.71 29.06 -2.62
N GLU A 70 -5.58 28.90 -1.95
CA GLU A 70 -5.49 28.76 -0.48
C GLU A 70 -6.12 29.97 0.23
N LYS A 71 -5.79 31.20 -0.22
CA LYS A 71 -6.33 32.44 0.36
C LYS A 71 -7.84 32.55 0.17
N GLN A 72 -8.34 32.11 -0.97
CA GLN A 72 -9.77 32.08 -1.29
C GLN A 72 -10.49 30.84 -0.71
N LYS A 73 -9.74 29.91 -0.10
CA LYS A 73 -10.23 28.59 0.34
C LYS A 73 -10.92 27.80 -0.77
N ASN A 74 -10.43 27.95 -1.99
CA ASN A 74 -10.92 27.22 -3.15
C ASN A 74 -10.22 25.87 -3.24
N THR A 75 -10.78 24.87 -2.54
CA THR A 75 -10.22 23.52 -2.42
C THR A 75 -10.18 22.77 -3.76
N VAL A 76 -11.10 23.08 -4.68
CA VAL A 76 -11.15 22.46 -6.01
C VAL A 76 -9.93 22.85 -6.82
N ILE A 77 -9.64 24.16 -6.89
CA ILE A 77 -8.48 24.68 -7.63
C ILE A 77 -7.16 24.32 -6.92
N GLU A 78 -7.12 24.35 -5.59
CA GLU A 78 -5.95 23.89 -4.82
C GLU A 78 -5.57 22.44 -5.17
N SER A 79 -6.56 21.54 -5.14
CA SER A 79 -6.38 20.13 -5.48
C SER A 79 -5.97 19.95 -6.94
N ALA A 80 -6.60 20.70 -7.86
CA ALA A 80 -6.28 20.69 -9.28
C ALA A 80 -4.82 21.09 -9.55
N ILE A 81 -4.36 22.19 -8.94
CA ILE A 81 -2.98 22.69 -9.08
C ILE A 81 -1.99 21.68 -8.51
N SER A 82 -2.27 21.09 -7.34
CA SER A 82 -1.40 20.06 -6.76
C SER A 82 -1.32 18.82 -7.65
N SER A 83 -2.45 18.35 -8.17
CA SER A 83 -2.52 17.20 -9.08
C SER A 83 -1.78 17.46 -10.38
N TRP A 84 -1.95 18.66 -10.96
CA TRP A 84 -1.24 19.07 -12.17
C TRP A 84 0.27 19.16 -11.95
N THR A 85 0.70 19.82 -10.87
CA THR A 85 2.13 20.00 -10.53
C THR A 85 2.83 18.65 -10.36
N SER A 86 2.15 17.67 -9.78
CA SER A 86 2.69 16.31 -9.61
C SER A 86 2.78 15.53 -10.93
N SER A 87 2.02 15.93 -11.95
CA SER A 87 1.86 15.18 -13.20
C SER A 87 2.60 15.81 -14.38
N LYS A 88 2.76 17.13 -14.41
CA LYS A 88 3.25 17.89 -15.58
C LYS A 88 4.64 17.45 -16.05
N ASP A 89 5.54 17.11 -15.13
CA ASP A 89 6.91 16.70 -15.46
C ASP A 89 6.95 15.33 -16.13
N ASP A 90 5.97 14.47 -15.79
CA ASP A 90 5.78 13.15 -16.38
C ASP A 90 5.09 13.20 -17.75
N LEU A 91 4.46 14.31 -18.10
CA LEU A 91 3.74 14.54 -19.36
C LEU A 91 4.61 15.24 -20.40
N GLY A 92 5.36 16.29 -20.01
CA GLY A 92 6.07 17.16 -20.94
C GLY A 92 5.15 18.19 -21.59
N LYS A 93 5.46 18.63 -22.81
CA LYS A 93 4.63 19.64 -23.51
C LYS A 93 3.30 19.03 -23.99
N MET A 94 2.23 19.82 -23.89
CA MET A 94 0.93 19.45 -24.44
C MET A 94 0.99 19.33 -25.96
N GLY A 95 0.47 18.23 -26.47
CA GLY A 95 0.25 17.98 -27.88
C GLY A 95 -1.21 18.28 -28.26
N GLU A 96 -1.90 17.28 -28.79
CA GLU A 96 -3.25 17.42 -29.33
C GLU A 96 -4.31 16.80 -28.41
N ILE A 97 -5.48 17.44 -28.32
CA ILE A 97 -6.68 16.87 -27.72
C ILE A 97 -7.24 15.80 -28.67
N GLN A 98 -7.23 14.54 -28.24
CA GLN A 98 -7.65 13.38 -29.02
C GLN A 98 -9.16 13.19 -29.01
N SER A 99 -9.79 13.33 -27.84
CA SER A 99 -11.24 13.20 -27.70
C SER A 99 -11.74 13.96 -26.49
N VAL A 100 -13.01 14.36 -26.55
CA VAL A 100 -13.75 14.86 -25.40
C VAL A 100 -15.09 14.13 -25.35
N THR A 101 -15.43 13.60 -24.19
CA THR A 101 -16.72 12.95 -23.94
C THR A 101 -17.35 13.58 -22.72
N VAL A 102 -18.65 13.84 -22.77
CA VAL A 102 -19.41 14.35 -21.62
C VAL A 102 -20.41 13.29 -21.20
N GLU A 103 -20.39 12.97 -19.92
CA GLU A 103 -21.27 11.99 -19.31
C GLU A 103 -22.00 12.64 -18.15
N ARG A 104 -23.25 12.23 -17.93
CA ARG A 104 -24.00 12.62 -16.74
C ARG A 104 -23.53 11.74 -15.58
N ALA A 105 -23.01 12.35 -14.53
CA ALA A 105 -22.56 11.65 -13.32
C ALA A 105 -23.73 11.39 -12.36
N ASP A 106 -24.61 12.39 -12.19
CA ASP A 106 -25.85 12.35 -11.40
C ASP A 106 -26.89 13.31 -12.04
N ASP A 107 -28.10 13.44 -11.50
CA ASP A 107 -29.19 14.26 -12.07
C ASP A 107 -28.75 15.67 -12.47
N ASP A 108 -28.01 16.34 -11.58
CA ASP A 108 -27.52 17.71 -11.75
C ASP A 108 -25.98 17.76 -11.94
N SER A 109 -25.30 16.62 -12.12
CA SER A 109 -23.83 16.55 -12.18
C SER A 109 -23.34 15.99 -13.50
N TYR A 110 -22.34 16.64 -14.08
CA TYR A 110 -21.79 16.29 -15.40
C TYR A 110 -20.27 16.19 -15.33
N THR A 111 -19.72 15.19 -16.03
CA THR A 111 -18.29 14.97 -16.14
C THR A 111 -17.85 15.03 -17.60
N ALA A 112 -16.97 15.98 -17.91
CA ALA A 112 -16.25 16.01 -19.18
C ALA A 112 -14.90 15.32 -19.04
N VAL A 113 -14.64 14.34 -19.88
CA VAL A 113 -13.37 13.61 -19.96
C VAL A 113 -12.65 14.01 -21.24
N VAL A 114 -11.49 14.64 -21.08
CA VAL A 114 -10.60 15.04 -22.17
C VAL A 114 -9.42 14.08 -22.22
N GLN A 115 -9.25 13.41 -23.35
CA GLN A 115 -8.02 12.67 -23.65
C GLN A 115 -7.11 13.54 -24.48
N ALA A 116 -5.89 13.76 -24.01
CA ALA A 116 -4.91 14.58 -24.71
C ALA A 116 -3.56 13.86 -24.78
N SER A 117 -2.88 14.01 -25.91
CA SER A 117 -1.51 13.56 -26.08
C SER A 117 -0.54 14.60 -25.51
N PHE A 118 0.48 14.15 -24.81
CA PHE A 118 1.63 14.97 -24.42
C PHE A 118 2.92 14.32 -24.92
N GLU A 119 4.01 15.10 -24.92
CA GLU A 119 5.32 14.70 -25.43
C GLU A 119 5.82 13.34 -24.89
N LYS A 120 5.59 13.06 -23.60
CA LYS A 120 6.06 11.83 -22.96
C LYS A 120 4.97 10.76 -22.88
N ARG A 121 3.74 11.14 -22.57
CA ARG A 121 2.63 10.22 -22.26
C ARG A 121 1.29 10.87 -22.57
N ASP A 122 0.24 10.07 -22.67
CA ASP A 122 -1.13 10.60 -22.75
C ASP A 122 -1.63 11.01 -21.37
N LEU A 123 -2.57 11.95 -21.36
CA LEU A 123 -3.28 12.43 -20.18
C LEU A 123 -4.77 12.18 -20.35
N THR A 124 -5.40 11.68 -19.30
CA THR A 124 -6.84 11.75 -19.12
C THR A 124 -7.12 12.86 -18.11
N PHE A 125 -7.73 13.94 -18.57
CA PHE A 125 -8.22 15.04 -17.74
C PHE A 125 -9.73 14.89 -17.54
N SER A 126 -10.21 15.05 -16.31
CA SER A 126 -11.65 15.03 -16.03
C SER A 126 -12.07 16.30 -15.29
N LEU A 127 -13.12 16.94 -15.78
CA LEU A 127 -13.81 18.06 -15.17
C LEU A 127 -15.20 17.61 -14.75
N THR A 128 -15.47 17.58 -13.46
CA THR A 128 -16.81 17.37 -12.91
C THR A 128 -17.39 18.71 -12.50
N ALA A 129 -18.62 18.99 -12.91
CA ALA A 129 -19.34 20.19 -12.52
C ALA A 129 -20.79 19.86 -12.16
N GLU A 130 -21.30 20.57 -11.16
CA GLU A 130 -22.67 20.45 -10.70
C GLU A 130 -23.48 21.67 -11.13
N GLU A 131 -24.74 21.44 -11.49
CA GLU A 131 -25.70 22.47 -11.83
C GLU A 131 -26.08 23.23 -10.55
N SER A 132 -25.75 24.52 -10.53
CA SER A 132 -26.15 25.42 -9.45
C SER A 132 -27.18 26.41 -9.96
N VAL A 133 -28.33 26.45 -9.30
CA VAL A 133 -29.36 27.46 -9.60
C VAL A 133 -29.09 28.69 -8.74
N SER A 134 -28.72 29.79 -9.37
CA SER A 134 -28.62 31.08 -8.70
C SER A 134 -29.99 31.53 -8.19
N SER A 135 -30.01 32.29 -7.09
CA SER A 135 -31.26 32.83 -6.52
C SER A 135 -32.07 33.72 -7.48
N TYR A 136 -31.47 34.10 -8.61
CA TYR A 136 -32.10 34.91 -9.66
C TYR A 136 -32.62 34.09 -10.85
N GLY A 137 -32.64 32.75 -10.74
CA GLY A 137 -33.23 31.85 -11.74
C GLY A 137 -32.32 31.51 -12.92
N GLY A 138 -31.02 31.80 -12.83
CA GLY A 138 -30.02 31.35 -13.79
C GLY A 138 -29.33 30.08 -13.31
N THR A 139 -29.28 29.06 -14.17
CA THR A 139 -28.46 27.86 -14.01
C THR A 139 -27.00 28.16 -14.35
N SER A 140 -26.05 27.68 -13.56
CA SER A 140 -24.61 27.75 -13.84
C SER A 140 -23.91 26.48 -13.39
N LEU A 141 -23.03 25.95 -14.24
CA LEU A 141 -22.21 24.78 -13.94
C LEU A 141 -21.02 25.21 -13.07
N VAL A 142 -20.96 24.68 -11.85
CA VAL A 142 -19.87 24.98 -10.90
C VAL A 142 -18.94 23.78 -10.86
N PRO A 143 -17.66 23.94 -11.23
CA PRO A 143 -16.68 22.88 -11.11
C PRO A 143 -16.55 22.39 -9.66
N THR A 144 -16.73 21.09 -9.47
CA THR A 144 -16.60 20.42 -8.17
C THR A 144 -15.32 19.60 -8.09
N GLU A 145 -14.81 19.11 -9.23
CA GLU A 145 -13.59 18.33 -9.29
C GLU A 145 -12.84 18.56 -10.61
N LEU A 146 -11.51 18.66 -10.52
CA LEU A 146 -10.60 18.62 -11.66
C LEU A 146 -9.52 17.59 -11.35
N SER A 147 -9.37 16.57 -12.20
CA SER A 147 -8.38 15.50 -12.00
C SER A 147 -7.51 15.27 -13.24
N PHE A 148 -6.24 14.95 -13.00
CA PHE A 148 -5.22 14.76 -14.02
C PHE A 148 -4.60 13.37 -13.85
N VAL A 149 -4.90 12.46 -14.78
CA VAL A 149 -4.43 11.07 -14.72
C VAL A 149 -3.44 10.80 -15.85
N VAL A 150 -2.17 10.63 -15.49
CA VAL A 150 -1.11 10.28 -16.44
C VAL A 150 -1.26 8.81 -16.87
N ASN A 151 -1.36 8.59 -18.18
CA ASN A 151 -1.48 7.25 -18.75
C ASN A 151 -0.10 6.63 -18.95
N TYR A 152 0.38 5.89 -17.94
CA TYR A 152 1.57 5.05 -18.09
C TYR A 152 1.25 3.82 -18.93
N SER A 153 2.19 3.47 -19.82
CA SER A 153 2.09 2.25 -20.61
C SER A 153 2.07 1.00 -19.71
N PHE A 154 1.51 -0.10 -20.22
CA PHE A 154 1.53 -1.38 -19.51
C PHE A 154 2.96 -1.82 -19.17
N GLY A 155 3.92 -1.60 -20.07
CA GLY A 155 5.33 -1.89 -19.87
C GLY A 155 5.93 -1.12 -18.69
N GLU A 156 5.71 0.19 -18.62
CA GLU A 156 6.20 1.02 -17.50
C GLU A 156 5.52 0.67 -16.17
N LYS A 157 4.21 0.41 -16.19
CA LYS A 157 3.47 -0.06 -15.00
C LYS A 157 4.04 -1.40 -14.50
N MET A 158 4.28 -2.33 -15.42
CA MET A 158 4.88 -3.64 -15.11
C MET A 158 6.33 -3.52 -14.65
N GLU A 159 7.12 -2.62 -15.24
CA GLU A 159 8.50 -2.40 -14.81
C GLU A 159 8.55 -1.81 -13.39
N LYS A 160 7.75 -0.77 -13.11
CA LYS A 160 7.63 -0.22 -11.75
C LYS A 160 7.16 -1.28 -10.75
N ALA A 161 6.15 -2.07 -11.11
CA ALA A 161 5.64 -3.17 -10.28
C ALA A 161 6.70 -4.27 -10.08
N ALA A 162 7.44 -4.61 -11.13
CA ALA A 162 8.50 -5.61 -11.10
C ALA A 162 9.69 -5.14 -10.26
N LEU A 163 10.10 -3.88 -10.35
CA LEU A 163 11.14 -3.29 -9.50
C LEU A 163 10.72 -3.31 -8.03
N ASN A 164 9.47 -2.95 -7.73
CA ASN A 164 8.96 -3.06 -6.36
C ASN A 164 8.91 -4.52 -5.87
N THR A 165 8.49 -5.44 -6.73
CA THR A 165 8.48 -6.89 -6.43
C THR A 165 9.90 -7.42 -6.24
N LEU A 166 10.86 -7.00 -7.06
CA LEU A 166 12.27 -7.39 -6.95
C LEU A 166 12.88 -6.83 -5.66
N MET A 167 12.55 -5.60 -5.29
CA MET A 167 13.03 -5.00 -4.04
C MET A 167 12.42 -5.72 -2.83
N GLY A 168 11.11 -5.99 -2.82
CA GLY A 168 10.46 -6.71 -1.72
C GLY A 168 10.84 -8.19 -1.64
N MET A 169 10.58 -8.94 -2.71
CA MET A 169 10.78 -10.39 -2.78
C MET A 169 12.28 -10.76 -2.86
N GLY A 170 13.07 -9.99 -3.60
CA GLY A 170 14.51 -10.25 -3.75
C GLY A 170 15.29 -10.03 -2.46
N THR A 171 14.97 -8.99 -1.69
CA THR A 171 15.63 -8.75 -0.39
C THR A 171 15.33 -9.87 0.60
N VAL A 172 14.08 -10.34 0.66
CA VAL A 172 13.72 -11.51 1.48
C VAL A 172 14.49 -12.75 1.03
N PHE A 173 14.59 -13.00 -0.27
CA PHE A 173 15.34 -14.13 -0.82
C PHE A 173 16.84 -14.08 -0.47
N LEU A 174 17.48 -12.91 -0.60
CA LEU A 174 18.89 -12.72 -0.23
C LEU A 174 19.13 -12.92 1.28
N VAL A 175 18.24 -12.41 2.13
CA VAL A 175 18.32 -12.60 3.58
C VAL A 175 18.20 -14.08 3.95
N LEU A 176 17.29 -14.82 3.33
CA LEU A 176 17.14 -16.26 3.55
C LEU A 176 18.38 -17.05 3.11
N ILE A 177 18.99 -16.69 1.97
CA ILE A 177 20.27 -17.29 1.54
C ILE A 177 21.36 -17.01 2.58
N PHE A 178 21.45 -15.77 3.06
CA PHE A 178 22.47 -15.38 4.03
C PHE A 178 22.32 -16.15 5.36
N ILE A 179 21.10 -16.27 5.88
CA ILE A 179 20.80 -17.06 7.09
C ILE A 179 21.15 -18.54 6.87
N SER A 180 20.82 -19.10 5.69
CA SER A 180 21.16 -20.47 5.32
C SER A 180 22.69 -20.72 5.33
N LEU A 181 23.47 -19.78 4.81
CA LEU A 181 24.94 -19.86 4.81
C LEU A 181 25.54 -19.75 6.22
N ILE A 182 24.98 -18.92 7.11
CA ILE A 182 25.43 -18.81 8.51
C ILE A 182 25.23 -20.16 9.22
N ILE A 183 24.04 -20.75 9.13
CA ILE A 183 23.73 -22.05 9.75
C ILE A 183 24.61 -23.16 9.17
N SER A 184 24.84 -23.15 7.85
CA SER A 184 25.74 -24.09 7.18
C SER A 184 27.19 -23.96 7.65
N SER A 185 27.66 -22.74 7.89
CA SER A 185 29.01 -22.47 8.39
C SER A 185 29.22 -23.02 9.80
N PHE A 186 28.22 -22.93 10.69
CA PHE A 186 28.28 -23.57 12.00
C PHE A 186 28.36 -25.10 11.92
N LYS A 187 27.70 -25.73 10.95
CA LYS A 187 27.84 -27.18 10.71
C LYS A 187 29.28 -27.55 10.31
N LYS A 188 29.91 -26.79 9.41
CA LYS A 188 31.30 -27.03 8.99
C LYS A 188 32.28 -26.86 10.15
N VAL A 189 32.07 -25.89 11.04
CA VAL A 189 32.92 -25.71 12.23
C VAL A 189 32.82 -26.93 13.17
N ASN A 190 31.61 -27.44 13.44
CA ASN A 190 31.43 -28.67 14.22
C ASN A 190 32.09 -29.90 13.58
N GLU A 191 32.04 -30.01 12.25
CA GLU A 191 32.64 -31.13 11.53
C GLU A 191 34.18 -31.06 11.52
N ILE A 192 34.75 -29.85 11.47
CA ILE A 192 36.19 -29.63 11.59
C ILE A 192 36.66 -29.89 13.02
N GLU A 193 35.94 -29.45 14.05
CA GLU A 193 36.26 -29.79 15.46
C GLU A 193 36.22 -31.30 15.71
N ALA A 194 35.21 -31.99 15.18
CA ALA A 194 35.10 -33.45 15.31
C ALA A 194 36.27 -34.17 14.61
N ASN A 195 36.66 -33.73 13.41
CA ASN A 195 37.79 -34.30 12.67
C ASN A 195 39.15 -33.98 13.31
N VAL A 196 39.33 -32.80 13.90
CA VAL A 196 40.55 -32.45 14.64
C VAL A 196 40.66 -33.24 15.94
N LYS A 197 39.55 -33.47 16.66
CA LYS A 197 39.51 -34.37 17.83
C LYS A 197 39.81 -35.83 17.44
N ALA A 198 39.25 -36.31 16.32
CA ALA A 198 39.52 -37.65 15.82
C ALA A 198 40.99 -37.83 15.38
N LYS A 199 41.60 -36.81 14.76
CA LYS A 199 43.03 -36.82 14.43
C LYS A 199 43.94 -36.73 15.67
N LYS A 200 43.52 -36.05 16.75
CA LYS A 200 44.25 -36.04 18.03
C LYS A 200 44.15 -37.36 18.80
N ALA A 201 43.17 -38.21 18.53
CA ALA A 201 42.98 -39.51 19.19
C ALA A 201 43.79 -40.66 18.54
N GLY A 202 44.48 -40.43 17.42
CA GLY A 202 45.28 -41.44 16.71
C GLY A 202 46.76 -41.51 17.11
N ALA A 203 47.22 -40.70 18.07
CA ALA A 203 48.60 -40.71 18.55
C ALA A 203 48.65 -41.16 20.03
N GLU A 204 48.94 -42.45 20.19
CA GLU A 204 49.54 -43.16 21.35
C GLU A 204 48.90 -43.09 22.75
N ALA A 205 48.64 -44.29 23.28
CA ALA A 205 48.45 -44.56 24.71
C ALA A 205 49.81 -44.57 25.45
N PRO A 206 49.83 -44.28 26.76
CA PRO A 206 49.98 -45.39 27.71
C PRO A 206 49.05 -45.33 28.94
N ALA A 207 48.92 -46.50 29.55
CA ALA A 207 47.99 -46.90 30.61
C ALA A 207 48.36 -46.42 32.03
N ALA A 208 47.35 -46.19 32.88
CA ALA A 208 47.04 -46.97 34.10
C ALA A 208 45.98 -46.26 34.98
N ALA A 209 45.00 -47.03 35.47
CA ALA A 209 43.86 -46.69 36.35
C ALA A 209 44.28 -46.61 37.86
N PRO A 210 43.44 -46.26 38.87
CA PRO A 210 41.96 -46.24 38.90
C PRO A 210 41.26 -45.02 39.56
N ALA A 211 39.94 -44.94 39.32
CA ALA A 211 38.94 -44.05 39.92
C ALA A 211 38.59 -44.47 41.38
N PRO A 212 37.85 -43.71 42.23
CA PRO A 212 36.49 -43.17 42.00
C PRO A 212 36.31 -41.73 42.59
N VAL A 213 35.19 -41.00 42.58
CA VAL A 213 33.75 -41.31 42.59
C VAL A 213 32.99 -40.11 42.02
N GLN A 214 31.91 -40.40 41.29
CA GLN A 214 30.94 -39.43 40.77
C GLN A 214 30.11 -38.80 41.90
N THR A 215 29.55 -37.61 41.68
CA THR A 215 28.11 -37.40 41.92
C THR A 215 27.56 -36.40 40.91
N ALA A 216 26.40 -36.76 40.38
CA ALA A 216 25.74 -36.27 39.18
C ALA A 216 24.99 -34.93 39.34
N ALA A 217 24.72 -34.28 38.21
CA ALA A 217 23.37 -33.77 37.94
C ALA A 217 23.04 -33.95 36.44
N PRO A 218 21.81 -34.34 36.08
CA PRO A 218 21.49 -34.89 34.77
C PRO A 218 21.06 -33.82 33.76
N ALA A 219 21.41 -34.06 32.50
CA ALA A 219 20.71 -33.50 31.35
C ALA A 219 19.33 -34.15 31.17
N ARG A 220 18.33 -33.39 30.69
CA ARG A 220 17.62 -33.66 29.43
C ARG A 220 16.49 -32.68 29.10
N THR A 221 16.57 -32.20 27.85
CA THR A 221 15.57 -32.11 26.77
C THR A 221 14.12 -31.68 26.98
N ALA A 222 13.71 -30.87 25.99
CA ALA A 222 12.43 -30.85 25.25
C ALA A 222 11.19 -30.24 25.93
N ALA A 223 10.60 -29.30 25.20
CA ALA A 223 9.29 -28.71 25.44
C ALA A 223 8.18 -29.77 25.48
N PRO A 224 7.13 -29.52 26.28
CA PRO A 224 5.84 -29.23 25.67
C PRO A 224 5.14 -28.01 26.31
N ALA A 225 4.06 -27.60 25.65
CA ALA A 225 3.26 -26.40 25.89
C ALA A 225 2.66 -26.25 27.31
N ALA A 226 2.31 -24.98 27.59
CA ALA A 226 1.39 -24.45 28.60
C ALA A 226 1.85 -24.45 30.07
N GLY A 227 2.00 -23.25 30.64
CA GLY A 227 2.22 -23.05 32.08
C GLY A 227 2.71 -21.65 32.43
N ASN A 228 1.79 -20.69 32.43
CA ASN A 228 1.96 -19.29 32.78
C ASN A 228 2.31 -19.14 34.29
N ALA A 229 3.59 -18.97 34.65
CA ALA A 229 4.02 -18.57 36.01
C ALA A 229 5.51 -18.20 36.16
N ALA A 230 6.35 -18.34 35.12
CA ALA A 230 7.81 -18.18 35.27
C ALA A 230 8.35 -16.82 34.80
N ASN A 231 7.51 -15.87 34.37
CA ASN A 231 7.98 -14.68 33.66
C ASN A 231 7.87 -13.35 34.42
N ASP A 232 7.42 -13.35 35.68
CA ASP A 232 7.12 -12.10 36.40
C ASP A 232 8.37 -11.24 36.61
N GLY A 233 9.55 -11.86 36.80
CA GLY A 233 10.82 -11.14 36.95
C GLY A 233 11.30 -10.48 35.65
N GLU A 234 11.22 -11.18 34.51
CA GLU A 234 11.57 -10.62 33.20
C GLU A 234 10.56 -9.55 32.77
N LEU A 235 9.28 -9.75 33.06
CA LEU A 235 8.22 -8.78 32.78
C LEU A 235 8.42 -7.50 33.59
N VAL A 236 8.76 -7.61 34.88
CA VAL A 236 9.10 -6.45 35.73
C VAL A 236 10.36 -5.75 35.18
N ALA A 237 11.39 -6.49 34.76
CA ALA A 237 12.61 -5.89 34.23
C ALA A 237 12.36 -5.08 32.94
N VAL A 238 11.57 -5.62 32.00
CA VAL A 238 11.21 -4.93 30.75
C VAL A 238 10.36 -3.68 31.02
N ILE A 239 9.38 -3.78 31.93
CA ILE A 239 8.52 -2.64 32.27
C ILE A 239 9.33 -1.55 32.99
N THR A 240 10.22 -1.90 33.92
CA THR A 240 11.10 -0.94 34.60
C THR A 240 12.03 -0.24 33.59
N ALA A 241 12.62 -0.98 32.66
CA ALA A 241 13.47 -0.39 31.62
C ALA A 241 12.70 0.56 30.69
N ALA A 242 11.48 0.19 30.30
CA ALA A 242 10.62 1.02 29.46
C ALA A 242 10.20 2.32 30.17
N ILE A 243 9.84 2.26 31.46
CA ILE A 243 9.45 3.44 32.24
C ILE A 243 10.65 4.36 32.45
N ALA A 244 11.82 3.80 32.79
CA ALA A 244 13.04 4.58 32.97
C ALA A 244 13.44 5.33 31.67
N ALA A 245 13.32 4.65 30.52
CA ALA A 245 13.59 5.25 29.21
C ALA A 245 12.57 6.34 28.83
N ALA A 246 11.28 6.16 29.13
CA ALA A 246 10.24 7.11 28.77
C ALA A 246 10.19 8.35 29.68
N THR A 247 10.56 8.20 30.95
CA THR A 247 10.42 9.26 31.96
C THR A 247 11.75 9.91 32.37
N GLY A 248 12.88 9.31 31.97
CA GLY A 248 14.22 9.79 32.36
C GLY A 248 14.54 9.58 33.84
N VAL A 249 13.76 8.76 34.53
CA VAL A 249 13.88 8.50 35.97
C VAL A 249 14.70 7.20 36.18
N PRO A 250 15.66 7.17 37.13
CA PRO A 250 16.50 5.99 37.36
C PRO A 250 15.68 4.76 37.79
N ALA A 251 16.04 3.58 37.26
CA ALA A 251 15.34 2.31 37.45
C ALA A 251 15.11 1.94 38.93
N ASP A 252 16.04 2.32 39.82
CA ASP A 252 15.98 2.04 41.26
C ASP A 252 14.86 2.80 42.00
N SER A 253 14.23 3.79 41.36
CA SER A 253 13.14 4.56 41.95
C SER A 253 11.74 4.08 41.54
N VAL A 254 11.64 3.05 40.69
CA VAL A 254 10.37 2.52 40.18
C VAL A 254 10.06 1.17 40.85
N ASN A 255 8.91 1.07 41.53
CA ASN A 255 8.46 -0.16 42.18
C ASN A 255 7.25 -0.75 41.45
N ILE A 256 7.41 -1.94 40.86
CA ILE A 256 6.34 -2.65 40.14
C ILE A 256 5.83 -3.80 41.00
N ARG A 257 4.52 -3.84 41.24
CA ARG A 257 3.85 -4.91 41.99
C ARG A 257 2.64 -5.42 41.22
N SER A 258 2.41 -6.72 41.26
CA SER A 258 1.18 -7.32 40.72
C SER A 258 0.00 -7.02 41.64
N ILE A 259 -1.13 -6.59 41.08
CA ILE A 259 -2.38 -6.35 41.81
C ILE A 259 -3.46 -7.23 41.16
N THR A 260 -4.04 -8.14 41.96
CA THR A 260 -5.19 -8.94 41.55
C THR A 260 -6.45 -8.34 42.17
N ARG A 261 -7.36 -7.82 41.34
CA ARG A 261 -8.71 -7.43 41.82
C ARG A 261 -9.55 -8.68 41.99
N LYS A 262 -10.21 -8.81 43.15
CA LYS A 262 -11.28 -9.78 43.38
C LYS A 262 -12.56 -9.31 42.73
#